data_AF-A0A4Z1HAX7-F1
#
_entry.id   AF-A0A4Z1HAX7-F1
#
_cell.length_a   1.000
_cell.length_b   1.000
_cell.length_c   1.000
_cell.angle_alpha   90.00
_cell.angle_beta   90.00
_cell.angle_gamma   90.00
#
_symmetry.space_group_name_H-M   'P 1'
#
loop_
_entity.id
_entity.type
_entity.pdbx_description
1 polymer ?
#
loop_
_entity_poly.entity_id
_entity_poly.type
_entity_poly.pdbx_seq_one_letter_code
_entity_poly.pdbx_strand_id
1 'polypeptide(L)'
;MKSLFLTLATGFMLSGMGLAFPVEGTDSQDPGFLAFLSKRAIISTDNTCGNSFAGANNSYSCDATVNTGGCCSAYGYCGNTTDYCGTGCQTAFGTCTGTTVQPSENTITCGASNGGLSCTGGLCCSTSGYCGNTTDYCDVGCQSAFGTCTTAAAEPATEGTCGPNFGGAT
;
A
#
# COMPACT_ATOMS: atom_id res chain seq x y z
N MET A 1 -1.67 -77.16 4.03
CA MET A 1 -2.87 -77.33 3.18
C MET A 1 -3.42 -75.94 2.90
N LYS A 2 -3.62 -75.59 1.61
CA LYS A 2 -4.57 -74.60 1.03
C LYS A 2 -4.65 -73.20 1.69
N SER A 3 -4.66 -72.05 1.03
CA SER A 3 -4.74 -71.61 -0.37
C SER A 3 -4.33 -70.13 -0.32
N LEU A 4 -3.37 -69.65 -1.12
CA LEU A 4 -3.60 -68.99 -2.42
C LEU A 4 -4.94 -68.22 -2.51
N PHE A 5 -4.90 -66.92 -2.21
CA PHE A 5 -5.90 -65.96 -2.70
C PHE A 5 -5.20 -64.83 -3.44
N LEU A 6 -5.34 -64.95 -4.76
CA LEU A 6 -4.95 -64.06 -5.82
C LEU A 6 -5.85 -62.81 -5.79
N THR A 7 -5.32 -61.64 -5.43
CA THR A 7 -6.08 -60.37 -5.54
C THR A 7 -5.71 -59.69 -6.85
N LEU A 8 -6.71 -59.61 -7.73
CA LEU A 8 -6.68 -58.99 -9.05
C LEU A 8 -6.23 -57.52 -8.98
N ALA A 9 -5.18 -57.18 -9.71
CA ALA A 9 -4.87 -55.82 -10.11
C ALA A 9 -5.83 -55.40 -11.24
N THR A 10 -6.89 -54.67 -10.91
CA THR A 10 -7.67 -53.92 -11.90
C THR A 10 -7.19 -52.48 -11.90
N GLY A 11 -6.26 -52.18 -12.81
CA GLY A 11 -5.94 -50.83 -13.19
C GLY A 11 -7.13 -50.19 -13.92
N PHE A 12 -7.55 -49.03 -13.44
CA PHE A 12 -8.35 -48.08 -14.22
C PHE A 12 -7.71 -46.71 -14.04
N MET A 13 -6.68 -46.45 -14.85
CA MET A 13 -6.11 -45.10 -15.00
C MET A 13 -7.13 -44.27 -15.77
N LEU A 14 -7.96 -43.52 -15.05
CA LEU A 14 -8.78 -42.50 -15.69
C LEU A 14 -7.85 -41.32 -16.00
N SER A 15 -7.46 -41.21 -17.28
CA SER A 15 -6.92 -40.00 -17.88
C SER A 15 -7.85 -38.83 -17.59
N GLY A 16 -7.57 -38.11 -16.51
CA GLY A 16 -8.08 -36.77 -16.28
C GLY A 16 -7.24 -35.80 -17.11
N MET A 17 -7.71 -35.52 -18.33
CA MET A 17 -7.30 -34.33 -19.09
C MET A 17 -7.84 -33.11 -18.34
N GLY A 18 -7.14 -32.72 -17.27
CA GLY A 18 -7.33 -31.48 -16.55
C GLY A 18 -6.63 -30.38 -17.34
N LEU A 19 -7.40 -29.71 -18.18
CA LEU A 19 -7.13 -28.41 -18.78
C LEU A 19 -6.15 -27.56 -17.94
N ALA A 20 -4.97 -27.36 -18.50
CA ALA A 20 -4.03 -26.36 -18.05
C ALA A 20 -4.67 -24.98 -18.24
N PHE A 21 -5.18 -24.41 -17.15
CA PHE A 21 -5.29 -22.96 -17.07
C PHE A 21 -3.89 -22.43 -16.74
N PRO A 22 -3.32 -21.52 -17.53
CA PRO A 22 -2.11 -20.81 -17.13
C PRO A 22 -2.49 -19.88 -15.97
N VAL A 23 -2.31 -20.35 -14.75
CA VAL A 23 -2.28 -19.51 -13.55
C VAL A 23 -0.82 -19.19 -13.25
N GLU A 24 -0.28 -18.26 -14.03
CA GLU A 24 0.98 -17.59 -13.72
C GLU A 24 0.76 -16.81 -12.40
N GLY A 25 1.21 -17.36 -11.26
CA GLY A 25 1.41 -16.58 -10.03
C GLY A 25 0.38 -16.76 -8.90
N THR A 26 0.08 -17.99 -8.47
CA THR A 26 -0.47 -18.21 -7.11
C THR A 26 0.43 -19.16 -6.32
N ASP A 27 1.61 -18.65 -5.93
CA ASP A 27 2.43 -19.30 -4.93
C ASP A 27 1.76 -19.12 -3.56
N SER A 28 1.08 -20.15 -3.07
CA SER A 28 0.33 -20.16 -1.80
C SER A 28 1.24 -20.21 -0.56
N GLN A 29 2.46 -19.69 -0.68
CA GLN A 29 3.45 -19.59 0.39
C GLN A 29 4.14 -18.23 0.38
N ASP A 30 3.46 -17.17 -0.06
CA ASP A 30 3.90 -15.82 0.23
C ASP A 30 3.44 -15.46 1.67
N PRO A 31 4.33 -15.44 2.68
CA PRO A 31 3.96 -15.07 4.05
C PRO A 31 3.38 -13.66 4.13
N GLY A 32 3.60 -12.83 3.09
CA GLY A 32 2.94 -11.56 2.91
C GLY A 32 1.42 -11.70 2.74
N PHE A 33 0.94 -12.56 1.84
CA PHE A 33 -0.50 -12.66 1.54
C PHE A 33 -1.30 -13.30 2.68
N LEU A 34 -0.73 -14.29 3.36
CA LEU A 34 -1.33 -14.85 4.58
C LEU A 34 -1.27 -13.85 5.75
N ALA A 35 -0.24 -12.99 5.83
CA ALA A 35 -0.25 -11.86 6.76
C ALA A 35 -1.29 -10.80 6.38
N PHE A 36 -1.51 -10.51 5.09
CA PHE A 36 -2.58 -9.60 4.63
C PHE A 36 -3.98 -10.15 4.88
N LEU A 37 -4.18 -11.47 4.80
CA LEU A 37 -5.45 -12.13 5.12
C LEU A 37 -5.65 -12.30 6.63
N SER A 38 -4.58 -12.58 7.38
CA SER A 38 -4.60 -12.71 8.85
C SER A 38 -4.73 -11.35 9.55
N LYS A 39 -4.17 -10.28 8.99
CA LYS A 39 -4.25 -8.91 9.56
C LYS A 39 -5.62 -8.24 9.32
N ARG A 40 -6.38 -8.73 8.33
CA ARG A 40 -7.80 -8.39 8.14
C ARG A 40 -8.75 -9.21 9.05
N ALA A 41 -8.23 -10.18 9.81
CA ALA A 41 -9.05 -11.19 10.49
C ALA A 41 -9.61 -10.77 11.86
N ILE A 42 -9.06 -9.71 12.49
CA ILE A 42 -9.60 -9.17 13.74
C ILE A 42 -10.42 -7.91 13.45
N ILE A 43 -11.73 -8.11 13.39
CA ILE A 43 -12.71 -7.03 13.24
C ILE A 43 -12.83 -6.28 14.58
N SER A 44 -12.82 -4.95 14.50
CA SER A 44 -12.99 -4.06 15.64
C SER A 44 -14.29 -4.33 16.39
N THR A 45 -14.22 -4.41 17.72
CA THR A 45 -15.39 -4.58 18.61
C THR A 45 -15.98 -3.25 19.08
N ASP A 46 -15.24 -2.14 18.93
CA ASP A 46 -15.56 -0.83 19.52
C ASP A 46 -15.41 0.34 18.54
N ASN A 47 -15.35 0.06 17.23
CA ASN A 47 -15.06 1.01 16.16
C ASN A 47 -13.68 1.67 16.21
N THR A 48 -12.74 1.19 17.03
CA THR A 48 -11.32 1.56 16.93
C THR A 48 -10.58 0.66 15.95
N CYS A 49 -9.57 1.18 15.28
CA CYS A 49 -8.85 0.44 14.25
C CYS A 49 -7.39 0.84 14.16
N GLY A 50 -6.63 -0.08 13.58
CA GLY A 50 -5.22 0.06 13.33
C GLY A 50 -4.34 0.01 14.56
N ASN A 51 -3.14 0.55 14.41
CA ASN A 51 -2.11 0.51 15.43
C ASN A 51 -1.86 1.89 16.07
N SER A 52 -2.38 2.94 15.46
CA SER A 52 -2.11 4.33 15.81
C SER A 52 -3.27 4.95 16.59
N PHE A 53 -2.95 5.88 17.51
CA PHE A 53 -3.92 6.66 18.29
C PHE A 53 -4.96 5.77 19.00
N ALA A 54 -6.24 5.88 18.64
CA ALA A 54 -7.31 5.09 19.23
C ALA A 54 -7.16 3.58 18.97
N GLY A 55 -6.41 3.20 17.92
CA GLY A 55 -6.06 1.81 17.64
C GLY A 55 -5.10 1.19 18.66
N ALA A 56 -4.30 1.99 19.37
CA ALA A 56 -3.45 1.58 20.50
C ALA A 56 -2.67 0.25 20.31
N ASN A 57 -2.12 0.00 19.11
CA ASN A 57 -1.46 -1.25 18.70
C ASN A 57 -2.35 -2.52 18.69
N ASN A 58 -3.66 -2.40 18.86
CA ASN A 58 -4.58 -3.53 18.84
C ASN A 58 -4.79 -4.11 17.43
N SER A 59 -4.38 -3.39 16.38
CA SER A 59 -4.34 -3.89 14.99
C SER A 59 -5.70 -4.33 14.43
N TYR A 60 -6.79 -3.77 14.96
CA TYR A 60 -8.15 -4.07 14.51
C TYR A 60 -8.44 -3.49 13.13
N SER A 61 -9.21 -4.21 12.33
CA SER A 61 -9.73 -3.73 11.05
C SER A 61 -11.21 -3.34 11.16
N CYS A 62 -11.64 -2.42 10.31
CA CYS A 62 -13.03 -1.97 10.31
C CYS A 62 -13.98 -2.97 9.66
N ASP A 63 -15.13 -3.21 10.31
CA ASP A 63 -16.21 -3.98 9.71
C ASP A 63 -16.85 -3.18 8.57
N ALA A 64 -16.66 -3.65 7.34
CA ALA A 64 -17.20 -3.01 6.14
C ALA A 64 -18.73 -3.16 5.99
N THR A 65 -19.36 -4.06 6.75
CA THR A 65 -20.83 -4.22 6.79
C THR A 65 -21.49 -3.20 7.70
N VAL A 66 -20.79 -2.79 8.77
CA VAL A 66 -21.24 -1.76 9.73
C VAL A 66 -20.88 -0.36 9.22
N ASN A 67 -19.65 -0.18 8.73
CA ASN A 67 -19.16 1.06 8.16
C ASN A 67 -18.99 0.84 6.66
N THR A 68 -19.98 1.21 5.84
CA THR A 68 -19.97 0.92 4.39
C THR A 68 -18.65 1.33 3.72
N GLY A 69 -17.80 0.38 3.36
CA GLY A 69 -16.44 0.64 2.83
C GLY A 69 -15.31 0.31 3.81
N GLY A 70 -15.53 0.43 5.11
CA GLY A 70 -14.65 -0.11 6.16
C GLY A 70 -13.30 0.61 6.21
N CYS A 71 -13.31 1.94 6.25
CA CYS A 71 -12.10 2.76 6.27
C CYS A 71 -11.58 2.92 7.69
N CYS A 72 -10.26 2.81 7.86
CA CYS A 72 -9.60 3.11 9.13
C CYS A 72 -8.91 4.46 9.04
N SER A 73 -9.42 5.47 9.75
CA SER A 73 -8.88 6.83 9.71
C SER A 73 -7.46 6.93 10.26
N ALA A 74 -6.80 8.06 9.98
CA ALA A 74 -5.49 8.38 10.57
C ALA A 74 -5.47 8.35 12.09
N TYR A 75 -6.61 8.58 12.75
CA TYR A 75 -6.76 8.66 14.20
C TYR A 75 -7.22 7.35 14.84
N GLY A 76 -7.31 6.26 14.06
CA GLY A 76 -7.65 4.93 14.57
C GLY A 76 -9.13 4.72 14.84
N TYR A 77 -10.00 5.36 14.05
CA TYR A 77 -11.45 5.16 14.09
C TYR A 77 -12.00 4.66 12.75
N CYS A 78 -13.02 3.82 12.83
CA CYS A 78 -13.75 3.29 11.68
C CYS A 78 -14.81 4.25 11.14
N GLY A 79 -14.92 4.30 9.81
CA GLY A 79 -15.98 5.07 9.14
C GLY A 79 -15.97 4.88 7.62
N ASN A 80 -16.75 5.70 6.93
CA ASN A 80 -16.96 5.61 5.47
C ASN A 80 -16.91 6.95 4.72
N THR A 81 -16.73 8.06 5.41
CA THR A 81 -16.62 9.37 4.77
C THR A 81 -15.19 9.63 4.32
N THR A 82 -14.99 10.67 3.51
CA THR A 82 -13.66 11.11 3.08
C THR A 82 -12.71 11.38 4.24
N ASP A 83 -13.21 11.77 5.42
CA ASP A 83 -12.38 11.99 6.62
C ASP A 83 -11.77 10.69 7.17
N TYR A 84 -12.43 9.55 6.92
CA TYR A 84 -11.96 8.23 7.32
C TYR A 84 -11.19 7.52 6.20
N CYS A 85 -11.66 7.68 4.97
CA CYS A 85 -11.17 6.95 3.80
C CYS A 85 -10.09 7.70 3.02
N GLY A 86 -9.96 9.01 3.23
CA GLY A 86 -9.04 9.88 2.50
C GLY A 86 -7.64 9.92 3.12
N THR A 87 -7.07 11.11 3.20
CA THR A 87 -5.68 11.31 3.61
C THR A 87 -5.41 10.74 5.01
N GLY A 88 -4.37 9.90 5.11
CA GLY A 88 -3.94 9.29 6.36
C GLY A 88 -4.73 8.04 6.76
N CYS A 89 -5.66 7.58 5.93
CA CYS A 89 -6.30 6.29 6.13
C CYS A 89 -5.27 5.15 6.22
N GLN A 90 -5.39 4.31 7.25
CA GLN A 90 -4.47 3.22 7.54
C GLN A 90 -4.82 2.00 6.67
N THR A 91 -4.19 1.88 5.50
CA THR A 91 -4.49 0.87 4.47
C THR A 91 -4.31 -0.58 4.93
N ALA A 92 -3.48 -0.81 5.95
CA ALA A 92 -3.31 -2.13 6.56
C ALA A 92 -4.55 -2.59 7.35
N PHE A 93 -5.47 -1.68 7.68
CA PHE A 93 -6.59 -1.90 8.61
C PHE A 93 -7.94 -1.41 8.08
N GLY A 94 -8.00 -0.91 6.83
CA GLY A 94 -9.24 -0.48 6.20
C GLY A 94 -9.11 -0.23 4.70
N THR A 95 -10.25 0.02 4.04
CA THR A 95 -10.31 0.32 2.60
C THR A 95 -10.21 1.82 2.38
N CYS A 96 -9.07 2.31 1.90
CA CYS A 96 -8.88 3.74 1.70
C CYS A 96 -9.27 4.17 0.28
N THR A 97 -9.96 5.30 0.14
CA THR A 97 -10.31 5.92 -1.15
C THR A 97 -9.23 6.92 -1.53
N GLY A 98 -8.28 6.46 -2.31
CA GLY A 98 -7.11 7.21 -2.73
C GLY A 98 -5.95 6.25 -2.85
N THR A 99 -5.24 6.29 -3.98
CA THR A 99 -4.05 5.48 -4.25
C THR A 99 -2.87 5.97 -3.39
N THR A 100 -3.02 5.95 -2.08
CA THR A 100 -1.92 6.14 -1.15
C THR A 100 -1.61 4.76 -0.61
N VAL A 101 -0.74 4.04 -1.30
CA VAL A 101 0.08 3.02 -0.64
C VAL A 101 0.72 3.76 0.52
N GLN A 102 0.20 3.55 1.72
CA GLN A 102 0.88 4.01 2.92
C GLN A 102 2.30 3.46 2.81
N PRO A 103 3.37 4.26 2.99
CA PRO A 103 4.64 3.65 3.32
C PRO A 103 4.35 2.74 4.50
N SER A 104 4.56 1.43 4.33
CA SER A 104 4.64 0.54 5.49
C SER A 104 5.59 1.23 6.45
N GLU A 105 5.27 1.26 7.74
CA GLU A 105 5.71 2.21 8.78
C GLU A 105 7.22 2.50 8.94
N ASN A 106 8.07 2.05 8.04
CA ASN A 106 9.52 2.16 8.06
C ASN A 106 10.15 2.69 6.77
N THR A 107 9.38 3.05 5.74
CA THR A 107 9.96 3.61 4.50
C THR A 107 9.46 5.01 4.25
N ILE A 108 10.06 5.98 4.95
CA ILE A 108 10.05 7.41 4.58
C ILE A 108 10.77 7.66 3.25
N THR A 109 10.92 6.67 2.37
CA THR A 109 11.65 6.75 1.11
C THR A 109 10.72 6.94 -0.07
N CYS A 110 11.19 7.66 -1.08
CA CYS A 110 10.46 8.02 -2.29
C CYS A 110 11.41 8.22 -3.47
N GLY A 111 10.86 8.39 -4.67
CA GLY A 111 11.63 8.66 -5.87
C GLY A 111 11.94 7.42 -6.70
N ALA A 112 12.42 7.64 -7.92
CA ALA A 112 12.72 6.59 -8.88
C ALA A 112 13.74 5.57 -8.34
N SER A 113 14.72 6.04 -7.58
CA SER A 113 15.77 5.20 -6.96
C SER A 113 15.24 4.27 -5.87
N ASN A 114 14.06 4.55 -5.33
CA ASN A 114 13.41 3.74 -4.30
C ASN A 114 12.24 2.94 -4.89
N GLY A 115 12.36 2.48 -6.13
CA GLY A 115 11.31 1.69 -6.80
C GLY A 115 10.09 2.53 -7.22
N GLY A 116 10.25 3.84 -7.37
CA GLY A 116 9.17 4.74 -7.78
C GLY A 116 8.15 5.03 -6.68
N LEU A 117 8.54 4.86 -5.41
CA LEU A 117 7.69 5.16 -4.27
C LEU A 117 7.36 6.65 -4.22
N SER A 118 6.10 6.97 -3.90
CA SER A 118 5.63 8.35 -3.78
C SER A 118 5.27 8.67 -2.34
N CYS A 119 5.53 9.91 -1.96
CA CYS A 119 5.14 10.46 -0.69
C CYS A 119 3.63 10.66 -0.62
N THR A 120 3.06 10.27 0.51
CA THR A 120 1.62 10.39 0.79
C THR A 120 1.37 11.54 1.75
N GLY A 121 0.12 11.98 1.90
CA GLY A 121 -0.23 13.03 2.86
C GLY A 121 0.19 14.45 2.50
N GLY A 122 0.44 14.73 1.21
CA GLY A 122 0.93 16.05 0.78
C GLY A 122 2.38 16.31 1.22
N LEU A 123 3.14 15.24 1.46
CA LEU A 123 4.57 15.32 1.73
C LEU A 123 5.34 15.45 0.42
N CYS A 124 6.47 16.13 0.53
CA CYS A 124 7.41 16.37 -0.55
C CYS A 124 8.43 15.24 -0.62
N CYS A 125 8.81 14.86 -1.84
CA CYS A 125 9.88 13.89 -2.04
C CYS A 125 11.20 14.64 -2.26
N SER A 126 12.07 14.65 -1.25
CA SER A 126 13.39 15.30 -1.36
C SER A 126 14.25 14.69 -2.46
N THR A 127 15.28 15.42 -2.88
CA THR A 127 16.29 14.91 -3.83
C THR A 127 16.97 13.62 -3.34
N SER A 128 17.11 13.46 -2.01
CA SER A 128 17.69 12.27 -1.38
C SER A 128 16.75 11.07 -1.35
N GLY A 129 15.54 11.21 -1.89
CA GLY A 129 14.55 10.14 -1.95
C GLY A 129 13.92 9.86 -0.60
N TYR A 130 13.67 10.91 0.19
CA TYR A 130 12.92 10.83 1.44
C TYR A 130 11.70 11.76 1.46
N CYS A 131 10.64 11.34 2.14
CA CYS A 131 9.41 12.09 2.35
C CYS A 131 9.49 13.00 3.58
N GLY A 132 9.07 14.25 3.42
CA GLY A 132 8.99 15.23 4.51
C GLY A 132 8.19 16.47 4.12
N ASN A 133 8.00 17.41 5.04
CA ASN A 133 7.21 18.63 4.84
C ASN A 133 7.97 19.92 5.15
N THR A 134 9.28 19.83 5.40
CA THR A 134 10.12 21.02 5.57
C THR A 134 10.68 21.47 4.23
N THR A 135 11.21 22.70 4.20
CA THR A 135 11.85 23.31 3.03
C THR A 135 12.89 22.39 2.38
N ASP A 136 13.68 21.66 3.17
CA ASP A 136 14.72 20.74 2.68
C ASP A 136 14.16 19.58 1.81
N TYR A 137 12.87 19.27 1.99
CA TYR A 137 12.17 18.23 1.22
C TYR A 137 11.37 18.82 0.07
N CYS A 138 10.84 20.03 0.28
CA CYS A 138 9.83 20.64 -0.56
C CYS A 138 10.36 21.66 -1.55
N ASP A 139 11.54 22.24 -1.30
CA ASP A 139 12.19 23.25 -2.13
C ASP A 139 13.12 22.59 -3.17
N VAL A 140 14.23 23.25 -3.55
CA VAL A 140 15.08 22.86 -4.67
C VAL A 140 15.45 21.37 -4.65
N GLY A 141 15.18 20.69 -5.76
CA GLY A 141 15.48 19.26 -5.92
C GLY A 141 14.37 18.32 -5.45
N CYS A 142 13.20 18.84 -5.06
CA CYS A 142 12.03 18.01 -4.80
C CYS A 142 11.56 17.29 -6.09
N GLN A 143 11.34 15.98 -5.97
CA GLN A 143 10.94 15.11 -7.07
C GLN A 143 9.41 15.16 -7.23
N SER A 144 8.92 16.08 -8.06
CA SER A 144 7.48 16.36 -8.24
C SER A 144 6.65 15.19 -8.79
N ALA A 145 7.28 14.22 -9.45
CA ALA A 145 6.62 12.99 -9.86
C ALA A 145 6.25 12.07 -8.66
N PHE A 146 6.87 12.29 -7.50
CA PHE A 146 6.78 11.42 -6.32
C PHE A 146 6.38 12.17 -5.05
N GLY A 147 5.98 13.44 -5.13
CA GLY A 147 5.55 14.24 -3.97
C GLY A 147 5.04 15.63 -4.36
N THR A 148 4.53 16.38 -3.39
CA THR A 148 3.95 17.72 -3.61
C THR A 148 4.96 18.82 -3.34
N CYS A 149 5.76 19.16 -4.35
CA CYS A 149 6.80 20.18 -4.23
C CYS A 149 6.25 21.61 -4.19
N THR A 150 6.98 22.54 -3.58
CA THR A 150 6.65 23.98 -3.66
C THR A 150 6.90 24.49 -5.07
N THR A 151 6.25 25.59 -5.45
CA THR A 151 6.39 26.18 -6.79
C THR A 151 7.82 26.67 -7.10
N ALA A 152 8.68 26.82 -6.10
CA ALA A 152 10.12 27.11 -6.27
C ALA A 152 10.97 25.86 -6.57
N ALA A 153 10.39 24.68 -6.44
CA ALA A 153 11.06 23.39 -6.52
C ALA A 153 10.72 22.57 -7.76
N ALA A 154 9.71 23.01 -8.54
CA ALA A 154 9.52 22.50 -9.88
C ALA A 154 10.81 22.76 -10.66
N GLU A 155 11.49 21.67 -11.03
CA GLU A 155 12.75 21.70 -11.76
C GLU A 155 12.76 22.82 -12.83
N PRO A 156 13.86 23.57 -12.97
CA PRO A 156 14.06 24.34 -14.17
C PRO A 156 14.14 23.33 -15.30
N ALA A 157 13.15 23.34 -16.19
CA ALA A 157 13.22 22.60 -17.44
C ALA A 157 14.62 22.83 -18.04
N THR A 158 15.30 21.76 -18.41
CA THR A 158 16.70 21.71 -18.86
C THR A 158 16.99 22.47 -20.17
N GLU A 159 16.22 23.51 -20.48
CA GLU A 159 16.49 24.57 -21.47
C GLU A 159 15.94 25.90 -20.94
N GLY A 160 16.72 26.63 -20.14
CA GLY A 160 16.26 27.93 -19.64
C GLY A 160 17.33 28.72 -18.94
N THR A 161 18.08 29.51 -19.70
CA THR A 161 19.06 30.49 -19.23
C THR A 161 18.49 31.37 -18.10
N CYS A 162 19.16 31.37 -16.94
CA CYS A 162 18.91 32.38 -15.90
C CYS A 162 19.73 33.64 -16.21
N GLY A 163 19.08 34.82 -16.20
CA GLY A 163 19.72 36.09 -16.49
C GLY A 163 18.71 37.24 -16.54
N PRO A 164 19.18 38.50 -16.42
CA PRO A 164 18.34 39.68 -16.17
C PRO A 164 17.34 40.05 -17.28
N ASN A 165 17.28 39.28 -18.38
CA ASN A 165 16.37 39.51 -19.50
C ASN A 165 15.08 38.67 -19.48
N PHE A 166 14.86 37.81 -18.47
CA PHE A 166 13.70 36.91 -18.40
C PHE A 166 12.83 37.11 -17.14
N GLY A 167 12.58 38.37 -16.78
CA GLY A 167 11.52 38.69 -15.82
C GLY A 167 11.90 38.55 -14.34
N GLY A 168 13.19 38.57 -14.02
CA GLY A 168 13.73 38.87 -12.69
C GLY A 168 12.90 38.34 -11.52
N ALA A 169 13.11 37.07 -11.16
CA ALA A 169 12.71 36.61 -9.83
C ALA A 169 13.59 37.33 -8.80
N THR A 170 12.99 38.25 -8.05
CA THR A 170 13.56 38.87 -6.84
C THR A 170 13.70 37.84 -5.73
#